data_AF-A0A1L9RKV3-F1
#
_entry.id   AF-A0A1L9RKV3-F1
#
_cell.length_a   1.000
_cell.length_b   1.000
_cell.length_c   1.000
_cell.angle_alpha   90.00
_cell.angle_beta   90.00
_cell.angle_gamma   90.00
#
_symmetry.space_group_name_H-M   'P 1'
#
loop_
_entity.id
_entity.type
_entity.pdbx_description
1 polymer ?
#
loop_
_entity_poly.entity_id
_entity_poly.type
_entity_poly.pdbx_seq_one_letter_code
_entity_poly.pdbx_strand_id
1 'polypeptide(L)'
;MAPLLAPYNSSMRLGSGFNSYTQQLCVDDAVTKEAKDIPVPTRPKDGVAQSVVFKTSIIDKMSDITDALNISGALTIKYNNLIDGTGKGTFINSNKIKESDINFLISVKVINQTVTDNGLTKFTPIENLDSSAEFTRIYGDSFISGFQEGGEFNAVVSIKVKDRNQKENIKADAAVALTTPAFGSKKAAKKDQKPAKNSAESAKTKEEGEQTPEKPKDEDDQEQGDQEDEEDKDEADPNPDSPAGLVLKGNAQVNKNHQDIFQENETTISVADDDWNIANLRKAALRFPSLVAKTPVRTHAVLTKYTSLKSFYAKGTDGKTNKAPLSYENAGVYTAILQDTFLDYKNIYKHARLLEADVDEGTKTLKQSTFSETPEAPEGHVKKPFPATLTGLESAKLSIRKMMNAIVKEVDEITKKPELASGDRDLPCQSPVIFKQYLPVSI
;
A
#
# COMPACT_ATOMS: atom_id res chain seq x y z
N MET A 1 10.06 -2.91 -19.15
CA MET A 1 10.31 -2.72 -17.70
C MET A 1 9.19 -1.85 -17.15
N ALA A 2 8.85 -1.95 -15.86
CA ALA A 2 7.95 -0.98 -15.23
C ALA A 2 8.67 0.39 -15.11
N PRO A 3 7.95 1.53 -15.16
CA PRO A 3 8.55 2.83 -14.92
C PRO A 3 8.97 2.97 -13.45
N LEU A 4 10.10 3.64 -13.20
CA LEU A 4 10.47 4.07 -11.86
C LEU A 4 9.60 5.28 -11.49
N LEU A 5 8.89 5.23 -10.37
CA LEU A 5 7.93 6.25 -9.95
C LEU A 5 8.26 6.76 -8.55
N ALA A 6 8.16 8.08 -8.36
CA ALA A 6 8.21 8.72 -7.04
C ALA A 6 6.95 9.56 -6.79
N PRO A 7 6.47 9.71 -5.53
CA PRO A 7 5.22 10.41 -5.25
C PRO A 7 5.32 11.89 -5.62
N TYR A 8 4.40 12.39 -6.44
CA TYR A 8 4.42 13.78 -6.91
C TYR A 8 4.34 14.78 -5.75
N ASN A 9 5.15 15.83 -5.82
CA ASN A 9 5.04 17.07 -5.03
C ASN A 9 5.05 18.29 -5.97
N SER A 10 4.54 19.43 -5.50
CA SER A 10 4.36 20.64 -6.33
C SER A 10 5.66 21.33 -6.79
N SER A 11 6.80 21.01 -6.18
CA SER A 11 8.11 21.56 -6.54
C SER A 11 8.79 20.77 -7.67
N MET A 12 8.29 19.59 -8.01
CA MET A 12 8.85 18.75 -9.08
C MET A 12 8.66 19.40 -10.46
N ARG A 13 9.75 19.52 -11.23
CA ARG A 13 9.75 19.99 -12.62
C ARG A 13 10.32 18.91 -13.55
N LEU A 14 9.99 19.01 -14.83
CA LEU A 14 10.60 18.20 -15.89
C LEU A 14 12.08 18.60 -16.03
N GLY A 15 12.97 17.63 -16.19
CA GLY A 15 14.41 17.86 -16.38
C GLY A 15 15.21 18.02 -15.08
N SER A 16 14.57 18.29 -13.93
CA SER A 16 15.25 18.34 -12.63
C SER A 16 15.76 16.96 -12.19
N GLY A 17 16.91 16.94 -11.53
CA GLY A 17 17.48 15.76 -10.90
C GLY A 17 16.68 15.31 -9.67
N PHE A 18 16.76 14.02 -9.37
CA PHE A 18 16.04 13.40 -8.27
C PHE A 18 16.78 12.17 -7.73
N ASN A 19 16.99 12.15 -6.41
CA ASN A 19 17.53 10.97 -5.72
C ASN A 19 16.38 10.04 -5.37
N SER A 20 16.26 8.90 -6.04
CA SER A 20 15.14 7.96 -5.89
C SER A 20 15.12 7.29 -4.51
N TYR A 21 16.30 7.12 -3.89
CA TYR A 21 16.46 6.51 -2.58
C TYR A 21 16.11 7.46 -1.43
N THR A 22 16.63 8.70 -1.40
CA THR A 22 16.24 9.68 -0.37
C THR A 22 14.93 10.41 -0.69
N GLN A 23 14.42 10.26 -1.92
CA GLN A 23 13.25 10.95 -2.48
C GLN A 23 13.32 12.47 -2.41
N GLN A 24 14.54 12.99 -2.54
CA GLN A 24 14.83 14.43 -2.55
C GLN A 24 14.98 14.93 -3.98
N LEU A 25 14.44 16.13 -4.24
CA LEU A 25 14.77 16.92 -5.43
C LEU A 25 16.24 17.35 -5.37
N CYS A 26 16.90 17.32 -6.53
CA CYS A 26 18.29 17.69 -6.71
C CYS A 26 18.37 18.91 -7.64
N VAL A 27 19.46 19.11 -8.39
CA VAL A 27 19.63 20.29 -9.26
C VAL A 27 18.56 20.37 -10.36
N ASP A 28 18.01 21.57 -10.57
CA ASP A 28 17.12 21.86 -11.70
C ASP A 28 17.88 21.83 -13.05
N ASP A 29 17.16 21.63 -14.16
CA ASP A 29 17.70 21.59 -15.53
C ASP A 29 18.87 20.60 -15.77
N ALA A 30 18.98 19.57 -14.92
CA ALA A 30 19.92 18.45 -15.04
C ALA A 30 19.85 17.76 -16.41
N VAL A 31 18.66 17.70 -17.00
CA VAL A 31 18.43 17.28 -18.38
C VAL A 31 17.57 18.31 -19.08
N THR A 32 18.06 18.84 -20.19
CA THR A 32 17.41 19.84 -21.03
C THR A 32 16.97 19.27 -22.37
N LYS A 33 16.17 20.03 -23.12
CA LYS A 33 15.78 19.69 -24.49
C LYS A 33 16.81 20.15 -25.50
N GLU A 34 17.02 19.37 -26.56
CA GLU A 34 17.75 19.86 -27.72
C GLU A 34 16.89 20.83 -28.54
N ALA A 35 17.41 22.02 -28.81
CA ALA A 35 16.66 23.17 -29.35
C ALA A 35 16.21 23.06 -30.82
N LYS A 36 16.18 21.84 -31.39
CA LYS A 36 15.77 21.59 -32.79
C LYS A 36 14.41 20.93 -32.91
N ASP A 37 14.00 20.15 -31.91
CA ASP A 37 12.69 19.50 -31.88
C ASP A 37 11.94 19.89 -30.63
N ILE A 38 10.85 20.64 -30.82
CA ILE A 38 9.76 20.72 -29.84
C ILE A 38 8.58 19.94 -30.41
N PRO A 39 8.51 18.62 -30.19
CA PRO A 39 7.25 17.91 -30.35
C PRO A 39 6.24 18.57 -29.41
N VAL A 40 5.16 19.12 -29.98
CA VAL A 40 4.02 19.56 -29.16
C VAL A 40 3.56 18.34 -28.37
N PRO A 41 3.45 18.40 -27.03
CA PRO A 41 3.08 17.25 -26.23
C PRO A 41 1.72 16.73 -26.69
N THR A 42 1.72 15.58 -27.35
CA THR A 42 0.56 14.96 -27.99
C THR A 42 -0.36 14.39 -26.92
N ARG A 43 -1.15 15.27 -26.30
CA ARG A 43 -2.37 14.86 -25.58
C ARG A 43 -3.23 14.05 -26.55
N PRO A 44 -3.65 12.82 -26.22
CA PRO A 44 -4.67 12.11 -26.97
C PRO A 44 -5.90 13.01 -27.14
N LYS A 45 -6.40 13.12 -28.37
CA LYS A 45 -7.60 13.91 -28.66
C LYS A 45 -8.88 13.14 -28.37
N ASP A 46 -8.79 11.82 -28.38
CA ASP A 46 -9.86 10.88 -28.10
C ASP A 46 -9.81 10.41 -26.65
N GLY A 47 -10.90 9.79 -26.18
CA GLY A 47 -11.13 9.46 -24.76
C GLY A 47 -9.96 8.73 -24.11
N VAL A 48 -9.29 9.41 -23.18
CA VAL A 48 -8.11 8.90 -22.47
C VAL A 48 -8.47 7.63 -21.69
N ALA A 49 -7.95 6.49 -22.17
CA ALA A 49 -8.28 5.17 -21.63
C ALA A 49 -7.78 5.01 -20.18
N GLN A 50 -8.70 5.16 -19.23
CA GLN A 50 -8.39 5.08 -17.80
C GLN A 50 -8.07 3.65 -17.38
N SER A 51 -6.84 3.42 -16.92
CA SER A 51 -6.46 2.18 -16.23
C SER A 51 -6.84 2.27 -14.76
N VAL A 52 -7.52 1.24 -14.26
CA VAL A 52 -7.96 1.14 -12.86
C VAL A 52 -7.44 -0.16 -12.27
N VAL A 53 -6.59 -0.06 -11.26
CA VAL A 53 -6.02 -1.21 -10.55
C VAL A 53 -6.54 -1.22 -9.12
N PHE A 54 -7.41 -2.19 -8.81
CA PHE A 54 -7.78 -2.53 -7.44
C PHE A 54 -6.78 -3.56 -6.90
N LYS A 55 -6.11 -3.24 -5.79
CA LYS A 55 -5.19 -4.14 -5.08
C LYS A 55 -5.56 -4.17 -3.60
N THR A 56 -5.96 -5.34 -3.12
CA THR A 56 -6.04 -5.64 -1.68
C THR A 56 -4.80 -6.46 -1.31
N SER A 57 -4.20 -6.20 -0.16
CA SER A 57 -3.02 -6.94 0.33
C SER A 57 -3.03 -7.02 1.84
N ILE A 58 -2.61 -8.14 2.40
CA ILE A 58 -2.36 -8.27 3.84
C ILE A 58 -1.08 -7.49 4.16
N ILE A 59 -1.08 -6.79 5.29
CA ILE A 59 0.07 -6.04 5.81
C ILE A 59 0.57 -6.78 7.05
N ASP A 60 1.86 -7.13 7.07
CA ASP A 60 2.53 -7.59 8.29
C ASP A 60 3.52 -6.53 8.81
N LYS A 61 4.03 -5.66 7.94
CA LYS A 61 5.06 -4.65 8.23
C LYS A 61 4.66 -3.24 7.78
N MET A 62 5.34 -2.23 8.30
CA MET A 62 5.06 -0.85 7.94
C MET A 62 5.79 -0.44 6.64
N SER A 63 6.90 -1.10 6.34
CA SER A 63 7.56 -1.07 5.02
C SER A 63 6.61 -1.46 3.88
N ASP A 64 5.81 -2.53 4.04
CA ASP A 64 4.81 -2.98 3.04
C ASP A 64 3.88 -1.83 2.58
N ILE A 65 3.47 -0.96 3.52
CA ILE A 65 2.58 0.17 3.23
C ILE A 65 3.33 1.29 2.52
N THR A 66 4.54 1.65 2.96
CA THR A 66 5.30 2.72 2.30
C THR A 66 5.70 2.33 0.89
N ASP A 67 6.11 1.08 0.67
CA ASP A 67 6.45 0.56 -0.66
C ASP A 67 5.23 0.60 -1.60
N ALA A 68 4.04 0.23 -1.10
CA ALA A 68 2.79 0.33 -1.85
C ALA A 68 2.36 1.78 -2.15
N LEU A 69 2.83 2.76 -1.37
CA LEU A 69 2.65 4.19 -1.61
C LEU A 69 3.81 4.83 -2.40
N ASN A 70 4.76 4.02 -2.91
CA ASN A 70 6.00 4.48 -3.53
C ASN A 70 6.86 5.41 -2.61
N ILE A 71 6.69 5.35 -1.29
CA ILE A 71 7.45 6.13 -0.30
C ILE A 71 8.69 5.35 0.16
N SER A 72 9.86 5.99 0.15
CA SER A 72 11.11 5.36 0.59
C SER A 72 11.21 5.21 2.11
N GLY A 73 11.76 4.09 2.57
CA GLY A 73 12.18 3.91 3.96
C GLY A 73 13.26 4.90 4.42
N ALA A 74 14.19 5.30 3.54
CA ALA A 74 15.21 6.29 3.88
C ALA A 74 14.58 7.68 4.11
N LEU A 75 13.58 8.05 3.30
CA LEU A 75 12.79 9.26 3.50
C LEU A 75 12.00 9.17 4.83
N THR A 76 11.35 8.03 5.08
CA THR A 76 10.56 7.77 6.30
C THR A 76 11.38 7.87 7.59
N ILE A 77 12.60 7.32 7.61
CA ILE A 77 13.48 7.34 8.79
C ILE A 77 14.01 8.76 9.05
N LYS A 78 14.50 9.46 8.02
CA LYS A 78 15.07 10.81 8.18
C LYS A 78 14.00 11.84 8.52
N TYR A 79 12.86 11.79 7.86
CA TYR A 79 11.72 12.66 8.10
C TYR A 79 10.67 11.92 8.96
N ASN A 80 11.07 11.62 10.20
CA ASN A 80 10.33 10.91 11.25
C ASN A 80 8.81 11.20 11.29
N ASN A 81 8.37 12.41 10.94
CA ASN A 81 6.96 12.81 11.00
C ASN A 81 6.15 12.60 9.72
N LEU A 82 6.70 12.23 8.55
CA LEU A 82 5.93 12.14 7.28
C LEU A 82 4.70 11.21 7.33
N ILE A 83 4.71 10.24 8.23
CA ILE A 83 3.62 9.29 8.45
C ILE A 83 2.70 9.74 9.60
N ASP A 84 3.23 10.40 10.64
CA ASP A 84 2.44 10.90 11.78
C ASP A 84 1.94 12.36 11.60
N GLY A 85 2.27 13.06 10.50
CA GLY A 85 1.83 14.45 10.27
C GLY A 85 2.30 15.12 8.98
N THR A 86 1.35 15.63 8.19
CA THR A 86 1.53 16.41 6.93
C THR A 86 2.29 15.69 5.80
N GLY A 87 1.62 14.75 5.13
CA GLY A 87 2.10 14.12 3.90
C GLY A 87 1.12 13.07 3.35
N LYS A 88 1.50 12.42 2.25
CA LYS A 88 0.73 11.31 1.64
C LYS A 88 0.58 10.07 2.55
N GLY A 89 1.25 10.03 3.71
CA GLY A 89 1.15 8.97 4.72
C GLY A 89 0.35 9.32 5.97
N THR A 90 -0.18 10.54 6.12
CA THR A 90 -0.78 11.03 7.39
C THR A 90 -2.01 10.25 7.87
N PHE A 91 -2.66 9.48 7.00
CA PHE A 91 -3.76 8.61 7.40
C PHE A 91 -3.31 7.32 8.10
N ILE A 92 -2.00 7.01 8.17
CA ILE A 92 -1.53 5.70 8.62
C ILE A 92 -1.16 5.73 10.10
N ASN A 93 -2.08 5.29 10.97
CA ASN A 93 -1.81 5.17 12.40
C ASN A 93 -0.95 3.92 12.70
N SER A 94 0.37 4.10 12.74
CA SER A 94 1.34 3.04 13.01
C SER A 94 1.17 2.32 14.35
N ASN A 95 0.45 2.88 15.33
CA ASN A 95 0.12 2.17 16.57
C ASN A 95 -0.98 1.14 16.31
N LYS A 96 -2.12 1.58 15.76
CA LYS A 96 -3.29 0.73 15.51
C LYS A 96 -2.97 -0.48 14.63
N ILE A 97 -2.05 -0.32 13.67
CA ILE A 97 -1.56 -1.43 12.84
C ILE A 97 -0.87 -2.50 13.69
N LYS A 98 0.07 -2.12 14.57
CA LYS A 98 0.84 -3.08 15.40
C LYS A 98 0.07 -3.59 16.63
N GLU A 99 -1.01 -2.92 17.01
CA GLU A 99 -1.95 -3.36 18.06
C GLU A 99 -3.06 -4.29 17.54
N SER A 100 -3.22 -4.42 16.22
CA SER A 100 -4.25 -5.26 15.58
C SER A 100 -3.70 -6.61 15.15
N ASP A 101 -4.53 -7.65 15.22
CA ASP A 101 -4.13 -9.02 14.88
C ASP A 101 -4.02 -9.25 13.37
N ILE A 102 -4.76 -8.50 12.54
CA ILE A 102 -4.81 -8.61 11.07
C ILE A 102 -4.89 -7.20 10.48
N ASN A 103 -4.12 -6.93 9.43
CA ASN A 103 -4.17 -5.66 8.70
C ASN A 103 -4.29 -5.89 7.19
N PHE A 104 -5.08 -5.06 6.51
CA PHE A 104 -5.22 -5.06 5.06
C PHE A 104 -4.99 -3.66 4.48
N LEU A 105 -4.15 -3.54 3.46
CA LEU A 105 -4.10 -2.38 2.58
C LEU A 105 -5.10 -2.59 1.45
N ILE A 106 -5.98 -1.62 1.24
CA ILE A 106 -6.82 -1.51 0.04
C ILE A 106 -6.33 -0.31 -0.74
N SER A 107 -5.89 -0.54 -1.96
CA SER A 107 -5.41 0.48 -2.90
C SER A 107 -6.23 0.46 -4.18
N VAL A 108 -6.70 1.63 -4.60
CA VAL A 108 -7.30 1.86 -5.93
C VAL A 108 -6.42 2.86 -6.65
N LYS A 109 -5.53 2.36 -7.50
CA LYS A 109 -4.62 3.17 -8.32
C LYS A 109 -5.28 3.41 -9.67
N VAL A 110 -5.58 4.67 -9.94
CA VAL A 110 -6.25 5.12 -11.16
C VAL A 110 -5.26 5.93 -11.99
N ILE A 111 -4.98 5.49 -13.21
CA ILE A 111 -4.07 6.15 -14.13
C ILE A 111 -4.90 6.59 -15.34
N ASN A 112 -5.04 7.89 -15.54
CA ASN A 112 -5.63 8.43 -16.75
C ASN A 112 -4.54 8.51 -17.83
N GLN A 113 -3.45 9.24 -17.56
CA GLN A 113 -2.36 9.40 -18.52
C GLN A 113 -0.98 9.43 -17.85
N THR A 114 0.02 8.90 -18.54
CA THR A 114 1.44 9.05 -18.19
C THR A 114 2.11 9.85 -19.29
N VAL A 115 2.50 11.09 -18.99
CA VAL A 115 3.08 12.02 -19.97
C VAL A 115 4.59 12.09 -19.72
N THR A 116 5.37 11.45 -20.57
CA THR A 116 6.84 11.57 -20.59
C THR A 116 7.29 12.54 -21.67
N ASP A 117 8.25 13.39 -21.34
CA ASP A 117 8.80 14.40 -22.24
C ASP A 117 10.04 13.85 -22.94
N ASN A 118 9.80 13.12 -24.02
CA ASN A 118 10.84 12.44 -24.80
C ASN A 118 11.85 13.41 -25.45
N GLY A 119 11.63 14.73 -25.38
CA GLY A 119 12.59 15.75 -25.78
C GLY A 119 13.71 15.99 -24.77
N LEU A 120 13.61 15.48 -23.53
CA LEU A 120 14.64 15.57 -22.48
C LEU A 120 15.81 14.60 -22.77
N THR A 121 16.61 14.94 -23.78
CA THR A 121 17.69 14.08 -24.28
C THR A 121 19.10 14.56 -23.89
N LYS A 122 19.26 15.82 -23.49
CA LYS A 122 20.56 16.47 -23.27
C LYS A 122 20.87 16.63 -21.78
N PHE A 123 21.76 15.81 -21.25
CA PHE A 123 22.33 16.01 -19.92
C PHE A 123 23.12 17.32 -19.84
N THR A 124 22.98 18.05 -18.73
CA THR A 124 23.64 19.33 -18.47
C THR A 124 24.74 19.12 -17.41
N PRO A 125 26.01 18.85 -17.79
CA PRO A 125 27.09 18.59 -16.84
C PRO A 125 27.54 19.86 -16.12
N ILE A 126 27.83 19.72 -14.83
CA ILE A 126 28.55 20.69 -14.00
C ILE A 126 30.02 20.27 -13.96
N GLU A 127 30.92 21.23 -14.17
CA GLU A 127 32.36 21.00 -14.23
C GLU A 127 32.95 20.65 -12.84
N ASN A 128 34.10 19.99 -12.83
CA ASN A 128 34.84 19.63 -11.60
C ASN A 128 34.15 18.63 -10.63
N LEU A 129 33.24 17.78 -11.12
CA LEU A 129 32.64 16.70 -10.31
C LEU A 129 33.48 15.41 -10.33
N ASP A 130 34.47 15.33 -9.44
CA ASP A 130 35.45 14.25 -9.42
C ASP A 130 35.00 12.95 -8.72
N SER A 131 33.81 12.87 -8.10
CA SER A 131 33.30 11.62 -7.49
C SER A 131 31.83 11.28 -7.79
N SER A 132 31.50 9.99 -7.84
CA SER A 132 30.11 9.51 -7.96
C SER A 132 29.24 9.90 -6.76
N ALA A 133 29.83 10.07 -5.58
CA ALA A 133 29.12 10.54 -4.39
C ALA A 133 28.71 12.01 -4.53
N GLU A 134 29.59 12.88 -5.03
CA GLU A 134 29.26 14.28 -5.30
C GLU A 134 28.28 14.42 -6.47
N PHE A 135 28.46 13.64 -7.54
CA PHE A 135 27.48 13.54 -8.62
C PHE A 135 26.09 13.22 -8.05
N THR A 136 25.96 12.14 -7.29
CA THR A 136 24.68 11.65 -6.76
C THR A 136 24.09 12.60 -5.70
N ARG A 137 24.92 13.39 -5.02
CA ARG A 137 24.50 14.46 -4.10
C ARG A 137 23.92 15.67 -4.84
N ILE A 138 24.38 15.96 -6.06
CA ILE A 138 24.00 17.15 -6.84
C ILE A 138 22.89 16.85 -7.85
N TYR A 139 22.89 15.67 -8.46
CA TYR A 139 21.97 15.22 -9.50
C TYR A 139 20.95 14.16 -9.06
N GLY A 140 21.23 13.45 -7.96
CA GLY A 140 20.58 12.17 -7.69
C GLY A 140 21.06 11.06 -8.62
N ASP A 141 20.40 9.91 -8.57
CA ASP A 141 20.59 8.77 -9.47
C ASP A 141 19.69 8.82 -10.72
N SER A 142 18.68 9.68 -10.70
CA SER A 142 17.67 9.82 -11.74
C SER A 142 17.32 11.29 -12.03
N PHE A 143 16.58 11.54 -13.10
CA PHE A 143 15.92 12.81 -13.38
C PHE A 143 14.42 12.60 -13.62
N ILE A 144 13.63 13.65 -13.46
CA ILE A 144 12.19 13.65 -13.70
C ILE A 144 11.93 13.81 -15.19
N SER A 145 11.51 12.73 -15.85
CA SER A 145 11.25 12.68 -17.28
C SER A 145 9.77 12.83 -17.65
N GLY A 146 8.87 12.77 -16.66
CA GLY A 146 7.43 12.84 -16.91
C GLY A 146 6.57 12.91 -15.65
N PHE A 147 5.26 12.95 -15.83
CA PHE A 147 4.26 12.90 -14.75
C PHE A 147 3.13 11.91 -15.07
N GLN A 148 2.62 11.26 -14.03
CA GLN A 148 1.45 10.38 -14.09
C GLN A 148 0.24 11.08 -13.48
N GLU A 149 -0.81 11.28 -14.28
CA GLU A 149 -2.05 11.96 -13.91
C GLU A 149 -3.20 10.96 -13.78
N GLY A 150 -4.01 11.14 -12.74
CA GLY A 150 -5.01 10.18 -12.29
C GLY A 150 -5.33 10.41 -10.82
N GLY A 151 -5.34 9.36 -10.01
CA GLY A 151 -5.62 9.46 -8.58
C GLY A 151 -5.35 8.15 -7.85
N GLU A 152 -5.12 8.23 -6.54
CA GLU A 152 -4.92 7.06 -5.69
C GLU A 152 -5.77 7.16 -4.43
N PHE A 153 -6.51 6.09 -4.14
CA PHE A 153 -7.26 5.92 -2.90
C PHE A 153 -6.62 4.77 -2.14
N ASN A 154 -6.10 5.04 -0.94
CA ASN A 154 -5.44 4.07 -0.11
C ASN A 154 -6.10 4.06 1.27
N ALA A 155 -6.34 2.87 1.81
CA ALA A 155 -7.02 2.66 3.08
C ALA A 155 -6.42 1.47 3.82
N VAL A 156 -6.20 1.63 5.13
CA VAL A 156 -5.76 0.53 6.00
C VAL A 156 -6.92 0.05 6.85
N VAL A 157 -7.28 -1.22 6.71
CA VAL A 157 -8.29 -1.89 7.56
C VAL A 157 -7.53 -2.74 8.58
N SER A 158 -7.62 -2.34 9.85
CA SER A 158 -6.96 -2.98 10.98
C SER A 158 -8.02 -3.68 11.85
N ILE A 159 -7.90 -5.00 11.99
CA ILE A 159 -8.86 -5.86 12.72
C ILE A 159 -8.16 -6.46 13.93
N LYS A 160 -8.72 -6.20 15.11
CA LYS A 160 -8.31 -6.77 16.38
C LYS A 160 -9.34 -7.82 16.81
N VAL A 161 -8.86 -9.05 16.98
CA VAL A 161 -9.68 -10.26 16.99
C VAL A 161 -10.07 -10.62 18.42
N LYS A 162 -11.36 -10.80 18.68
CA LYS A 162 -11.86 -11.12 20.03
C LYS A 162 -11.53 -12.55 20.46
N ASP A 163 -11.70 -13.52 19.57
CA ASP A 163 -11.31 -14.91 19.80
C ASP A 163 -10.11 -15.27 18.91
N ARG A 164 -8.92 -15.31 19.50
CA ARG A 164 -7.67 -15.61 18.79
C ARG A 164 -7.65 -16.98 18.11
N ASN A 165 -8.47 -17.94 18.56
CA ASN A 165 -8.59 -19.26 17.92
C ASN A 165 -9.24 -19.16 16.52
N GLN A 166 -10.02 -18.11 16.26
CA GLN A 166 -10.68 -17.85 14.98
C GLN A 166 -9.87 -16.92 14.05
N LYS A 167 -8.65 -16.51 14.44
CA LYS A 167 -7.85 -15.51 13.70
C LYS A 167 -7.68 -15.85 12.21
N GLU A 168 -7.29 -17.07 11.86
CA GLU A 168 -7.07 -17.42 10.44
C GLU A 168 -8.39 -17.53 9.65
N ASN A 169 -9.49 -17.95 10.29
CA ASN A 169 -10.83 -17.95 9.67
C ASN A 169 -11.29 -16.51 9.38
N ILE A 170 -11.18 -15.63 10.38
CA ILE A 170 -11.51 -14.19 10.25
C ILE A 170 -10.65 -13.53 9.18
N LYS A 171 -9.36 -13.88 9.09
CA LYS A 171 -8.43 -13.41 8.06
C LYS A 171 -8.83 -13.90 6.66
N ALA A 172 -9.23 -15.15 6.51
CA ALA A 172 -9.72 -15.71 5.25
C ALA A 172 -11.04 -15.04 4.80
N ASP A 173 -12.04 -14.98 5.68
CA ASP A 173 -13.35 -14.40 5.36
C ASP A 173 -13.24 -12.90 5.06
N ALA A 174 -12.41 -12.16 5.82
CA ALA A 174 -12.13 -10.75 5.55
C ALA A 174 -11.39 -10.57 4.22
N ALA A 175 -10.41 -11.41 3.89
CA ALA A 175 -9.74 -11.36 2.59
C ALA A 175 -10.73 -11.58 1.44
N VAL A 176 -11.66 -12.53 1.56
CA VAL A 176 -12.73 -12.76 0.57
C VAL A 176 -13.67 -11.55 0.49
N ALA A 177 -14.11 -10.99 1.62
CA ALA A 177 -15.00 -9.82 1.66
C ALA A 177 -14.38 -8.54 1.03
N LEU A 178 -13.07 -8.37 1.18
CA LEU A 178 -12.30 -7.22 0.66
C LEU A 178 -11.75 -7.42 -0.75
N THR A 179 -11.96 -8.59 -1.38
CA THR A 179 -11.54 -8.88 -2.77
C THR A 179 -12.71 -9.20 -3.71
N THR A 180 -13.78 -9.82 -3.22
CA THR A 180 -14.95 -10.19 -4.03
C THR A 180 -15.64 -8.95 -4.60
N PRO A 181 -15.85 -8.81 -5.92
CA PRO A 181 -16.45 -7.61 -6.53
C PRO A 181 -17.96 -7.44 -6.28
N ALA A 182 -18.68 -8.52 -5.94
CA ALA A 182 -20.09 -8.48 -5.57
C ALA A 182 -20.30 -8.23 -4.06
N PHE A 183 -20.83 -7.06 -3.69
CA PHE A 183 -21.20 -6.70 -2.31
C PHE A 183 -22.25 -5.59 -2.36
N GLY A 184 -23.48 -5.89 -1.94
CA GLY A 184 -24.62 -4.97 -2.04
C GLY A 184 -25.87 -5.59 -2.70
N SER A 185 -25.71 -6.70 -3.42
CA SER A 185 -26.81 -7.57 -3.82
C SER A 185 -27.41 -8.25 -2.58
N LYS A 186 -28.42 -7.61 -1.97
CA LYS A 186 -29.32 -8.25 -1.01
C LYS A 186 -30.05 -9.40 -1.72
N LYS A 187 -29.48 -10.62 -1.70
CA LYS A 187 -30.30 -11.82 -1.83
C LYS A 187 -31.25 -11.80 -0.63
N ALA A 188 -32.51 -11.47 -0.88
CA ALA A 188 -33.54 -11.55 0.15
C ALA A 188 -33.58 -13.00 0.66
N ALA A 189 -33.32 -13.18 1.95
CA ALA A 189 -33.34 -14.50 2.55
C ALA A 189 -34.77 -15.05 2.47
N LYS A 190 -34.99 -16.04 1.59
CA LYS A 190 -36.19 -16.88 1.67
C LYS A 190 -36.16 -17.54 3.05
N LYS A 191 -37.17 -17.27 3.87
CA LYS A 191 -37.40 -18.03 5.10
C LYS A 191 -37.84 -19.44 4.71
N ASP A 192 -36.99 -20.43 4.93
CA ASP A 192 -37.39 -21.82 4.92
C ASP A 192 -38.26 -22.12 6.14
N GLN A 193 -39.55 -21.80 6.05
CA GLN A 193 -40.55 -22.28 7.01
C GLN A 193 -40.94 -23.71 6.66
N LYS A 194 -40.51 -24.63 7.53
CA LYS A 194 -40.81 -26.07 7.48
C LYS A 194 -42.34 -26.29 7.46
N PRO A 195 -42.89 -27.08 6.52
CA PRO A 195 -44.34 -27.18 6.36
C PRO A 195 -44.99 -28.04 7.46
N ALA A 196 -46.09 -27.54 8.03
CA ALA A 196 -47.02 -28.31 8.85
C ALA A 196 -48.36 -28.46 8.10
N LYS A 197 -48.88 -29.69 8.01
CA LYS A 197 -50.12 -29.99 7.28
C LYS A 197 -51.36 -29.75 8.14
N ASN A 198 -52.43 -29.15 7.59
CA ASN A 198 -53.67 -29.85 7.18
C ASN A 198 -54.87 -28.90 7.03
N SER A 199 -55.83 -29.31 6.18
CA SER A 199 -57.25 -28.87 6.12
C SER A 199 -57.56 -27.38 5.84
N ALA A 200 -58.67 -27.02 5.18
CA ALA A 200 -59.53 -27.75 4.24
C ALA A 200 -60.44 -26.75 3.47
N GLU A 201 -61.03 -27.22 2.36
CA GLU A 201 -62.39 -26.88 1.90
C GLU A 201 -62.75 -25.45 1.41
N SER A 202 -62.77 -25.32 0.07
CA SER A 202 -63.86 -24.72 -0.75
C SER A 202 -64.09 -23.20 -0.92
N ALA A 203 -64.74 -22.92 -2.08
CA ALA A 203 -65.71 -21.83 -2.36
C ALA A 203 -65.28 -20.49 -3.05
N LYS A 204 -64.92 -20.59 -4.35
CA LYS A 204 -65.69 -20.04 -5.51
C LYS A 204 -65.81 -18.51 -5.76
N THR A 205 -65.64 -18.14 -7.06
CA THR A 205 -66.13 -16.90 -7.77
C THR A 205 -65.46 -15.56 -7.40
N LYS A 206 -65.34 -14.53 -8.27
CA LYS A 206 -65.89 -14.21 -9.63
C LYS A 206 -64.76 -13.58 -10.52
N GLU A 207 -64.75 -13.69 -11.86
CA GLU A 207 -65.21 -12.69 -12.88
C GLU A 207 -64.68 -11.26 -12.67
N GLU A 208 -64.17 -10.47 -13.65
CA GLU A 208 -64.00 -10.53 -15.13
C GLU A 208 -62.65 -9.85 -15.51
N GLY A 209 -62.08 -9.89 -16.73
CA GLY A 209 -62.43 -10.56 -18.00
C GLY A 209 -61.58 -10.02 -19.18
N GLU A 210 -61.46 -10.80 -20.27
CA GLU A 210 -61.13 -10.42 -21.68
C GLU A 210 -59.82 -9.64 -22.02
N GLN A 211 -59.16 -9.79 -23.19
CA GLN A 211 -59.50 -10.50 -24.44
C GLN A 211 -58.23 -10.94 -25.23
N THR A 212 -58.29 -12.09 -25.90
CA THR A 212 -57.38 -12.61 -26.97
C THR A 212 -58.11 -12.52 -28.34
N PRO A 213 -57.69 -13.10 -29.52
CA PRO A 213 -56.59 -14.01 -29.91
C PRO A 213 -55.55 -13.31 -30.85
N GLU A 214 -54.81 -13.84 -31.84
CA GLU A 214 -54.57 -15.12 -32.59
C GLU A 214 -53.08 -15.04 -33.12
N LYS A 215 -52.29 -16.00 -33.64
CA LYS A 215 -52.44 -17.29 -34.37
C LYS A 215 -52.94 -17.14 -35.84
N PRO A 216 -52.80 -18.15 -36.75
CA PRO A 216 -52.08 -19.44 -36.65
C PRO A 216 -51.20 -19.84 -37.87
N LYS A 217 -50.53 -21.02 -37.75
CA LYS A 217 -50.31 -22.05 -38.79
C LYS A 217 -49.35 -21.79 -39.97
N ASP A 218 -48.85 -22.79 -40.71
CA ASP A 218 -48.93 -24.29 -40.66
C ASP A 218 -47.46 -24.86 -40.45
N GLU A 219 -47.10 -26.11 -40.15
CA GLU A 219 -47.58 -27.51 -40.43
C GLU A 219 -47.28 -27.98 -41.89
N ASP A 220 -46.58 -29.07 -42.22
CA ASP A 220 -45.90 -30.16 -41.47
C ASP A 220 -44.39 -30.32 -41.89
N ASP A 221 -43.67 -31.44 -42.20
CA ASP A 221 -43.94 -32.89 -42.40
C ASP A 221 -42.63 -33.78 -42.37
N GLN A 222 -42.79 -35.13 -42.43
CA GLN A 222 -41.91 -36.30 -42.77
C GLN A 222 -40.43 -36.12 -43.22
N GLU A 223 -39.44 -37.02 -42.97
CA GLU A 223 -39.24 -38.29 -42.19
C GLU A 223 -37.70 -38.64 -42.25
N GLN A 224 -37.02 -39.71 -41.75
CA GLN A 224 -37.23 -40.96 -40.96
C GLN A 224 -35.83 -41.46 -40.44
N GLY A 225 -35.74 -42.33 -39.41
CA GLY A 225 -34.65 -43.33 -39.25
C GLY A 225 -33.69 -43.28 -38.02
N ASP A 226 -33.97 -44.12 -37.02
CA ASP A 226 -33.12 -44.96 -36.11
C ASP A 226 -31.65 -44.55 -35.78
N GLN A 227 -31.11 -44.68 -34.55
CA GLN A 227 -31.55 -45.34 -33.29
C GLN A 227 -30.69 -44.86 -32.08
N GLU A 228 -31.25 -44.82 -30.85
CA GLU A 228 -30.63 -44.96 -29.49
C GLU A 228 -29.31 -44.17 -29.12
N ASP A 229 -29.14 -43.47 -27.98
CA ASP A 229 -29.98 -43.23 -26.79
C ASP A 229 -29.49 -42.02 -25.93
N GLU A 230 -30.41 -41.43 -25.15
CA GLU A 230 -30.32 -40.59 -23.93
C GLU A 230 -29.56 -39.21 -23.80
N GLU A 231 -30.21 -38.34 -23.02
CA GLU A 231 -29.84 -37.05 -22.36
C GLU A 231 -29.62 -35.75 -23.18
N ASP A 232 -29.99 -34.62 -22.55
CA ASP A 232 -30.27 -33.32 -23.18
C ASP A 232 -29.09 -32.31 -23.20
N LYS A 233 -28.98 -31.59 -24.32
CA LYS A 233 -28.91 -30.12 -24.54
C LYS A 233 -28.30 -29.20 -23.44
N ASP A 234 -27.68 -28.05 -23.76
CA ASP A 234 -27.79 -27.17 -24.93
C ASP A 234 -26.43 -26.77 -25.54
N GLU A 235 -26.41 -26.46 -26.85
CA GLU A 235 -25.34 -25.66 -27.48
C GLU A 235 -25.58 -24.15 -27.32
N ALA A 236 -24.57 -23.34 -27.63
CA ALA A 236 -24.52 -21.92 -27.28
C ALA A 236 -24.81 -20.96 -28.44
N ASP A 237 -25.11 -19.70 -28.09
CA ASP A 237 -24.53 -18.54 -28.81
C ASP A 237 -24.21 -17.42 -27.78
N PRO A 238 -23.13 -16.62 -27.94
CA PRO A 238 -22.55 -15.84 -26.83
C PRO A 238 -22.97 -14.36 -26.81
N ASN A 239 -22.91 -13.74 -25.62
CA ASN A 239 -22.92 -12.28 -25.46
C ASN A 239 -21.51 -11.76 -25.14
N PRO A 240 -20.82 -11.05 -26.06
CA PRO A 240 -19.38 -10.82 -25.98
C PRO A 240 -19.01 -9.51 -25.26
N ASP A 241 -19.36 -9.35 -23.97
CA ASP A 241 -18.97 -8.15 -23.20
C ASP A 241 -18.71 -8.43 -21.70
N SER A 242 -17.71 -9.27 -21.41
CA SER A 242 -17.21 -9.50 -20.04
C SER A 242 -15.74 -9.96 -20.04
N PRO A 243 -14.80 -9.21 -19.43
CA PRO A 243 -13.39 -9.61 -19.37
C PRO A 243 -13.18 -10.79 -18.42
N ALA A 244 -12.48 -11.82 -18.89
CA ALA A 244 -12.38 -13.12 -18.22
C ALA A 244 -11.78 -13.02 -16.80
N GLY A 245 -12.57 -13.40 -15.79
CA GLY A 245 -12.13 -13.51 -14.40
C GLY A 245 -11.46 -14.85 -14.07
N LEU A 246 -10.41 -14.83 -13.26
CA LEU A 246 -9.75 -16.04 -12.76
C LEU A 246 -10.72 -16.91 -11.95
N VAL A 247 -10.95 -18.16 -12.40
CA VAL A 247 -11.73 -19.15 -11.65
C VAL A 247 -10.82 -19.91 -10.67
N LEU A 248 -10.74 -19.42 -9.43
CA LEU A 248 -10.16 -20.18 -8.32
C LEU A 248 -11.23 -21.13 -7.76
N LYS A 249 -11.09 -22.44 -8.02
CA LYS A 249 -11.91 -23.48 -7.37
C LYS A 249 -11.52 -23.61 -5.88
N GLY A 250 -12.28 -22.95 -5.01
CA GLY A 250 -12.19 -23.08 -3.55
C GLY A 250 -13.50 -23.59 -2.95
N ASN A 251 -13.53 -24.84 -2.49
CA ASN A 251 -14.74 -25.47 -1.95
C ASN A 251 -14.98 -25.07 -0.49
N ALA A 252 -15.37 -23.82 -0.23
CA ALA A 252 -15.67 -23.30 1.10
C ALA A 252 -17.14 -22.85 1.22
N GLN A 253 -17.95 -23.56 2.02
CA GLN A 253 -19.33 -23.17 2.34
C GLN A 253 -19.36 -22.11 3.45
N VAL A 254 -19.05 -20.86 3.11
CA VAL A 254 -19.11 -19.73 4.06
C VAL A 254 -20.55 -19.22 4.18
N ASN A 255 -21.34 -19.84 5.07
CA ASN A 255 -22.70 -19.43 5.41
C ASN A 255 -22.74 -18.39 6.56
N LYS A 256 -21.85 -17.38 6.51
CA LYS A 256 -21.93 -16.14 7.31
C LYS A 256 -22.07 -14.95 6.37
N ASN A 257 -22.82 -13.92 6.79
CA ASN A 257 -22.97 -12.72 6.01
C ASN A 257 -21.68 -11.86 6.14
N HIS A 258 -21.04 -11.53 5.01
CA HIS A 258 -19.66 -11.01 4.98
C HIS A 258 -19.44 -9.65 5.68
N GLN A 259 -20.50 -8.99 6.16
CA GLN A 259 -20.41 -7.78 6.97
C GLN A 259 -20.34 -8.05 8.48
N ASP A 260 -20.84 -9.21 8.93
CA ASP A 260 -21.03 -9.52 10.34
C ASP A 260 -19.67 -9.64 11.06
N ILE A 261 -18.67 -10.24 10.41
CA ILE A 261 -17.30 -10.44 10.93
C ILE A 261 -16.63 -9.11 11.35
N PHE A 262 -16.90 -8.03 10.61
CA PHE A 262 -16.35 -6.69 10.90
C PHE A 262 -17.09 -5.95 12.02
N GLN A 263 -18.30 -6.42 12.38
CA GLN A 263 -19.10 -5.94 13.52
C GLN A 263 -18.87 -6.83 14.76
N GLU A 264 -18.61 -8.12 14.55
CA GLU A 264 -18.19 -9.08 15.58
C GLU A 264 -16.82 -8.71 16.16
N ASN A 265 -15.90 -8.10 15.39
CA ASN A 265 -14.53 -7.75 15.81
C ASN A 265 -14.29 -6.23 15.90
N GLU A 266 -13.22 -5.82 16.59
CA GLU A 266 -12.83 -4.41 16.68
C GLU A 266 -12.09 -4.02 15.39
N THR A 267 -12.82 -3.39 14.46
CA THR A 267 -12.30 -2.96 13.15
C THR A 267 -12.07 -1.45 13.15
N THR A 268 -10.82 -0.99 13.07
CA THR A 268 -10.52 0.39 12.64
C THR A 268 -10.29 0.42 11.13
N ILE A 269 -10.81 1.46 10.47
CA ILE A 269 -10.43 1.83 9.12
C ILE A 269 -9.70 3.17 9.18
N SER A 270 -8.53 3.25 8.54
CA SER A 270 -7.71 4.46 8.48
C SER A 270 -7.63 4.95 7.04
N VAL A 271 -8.26 6.10 6.78
CA VAL A 271 -8.36 6.85 5.52
C VAL A 271 -8.11 8.32 5.86
N ALA A 272 -7.88 9.17 4.86
CA ALA A 272 -7.73 10.62 5.07
C ALA A 272 -9.06 11.26 5.53
N ASP A 273 -9.21 11.35 6.85
CA ASP A 273 -10.29 11.96 7.65
C ASP A 273 -11.65 11.20 7.68
N ASP A 274 -12.44 11.44 8.74
CA ASP A 274 -13.76 10.85 9.11
C ASP A 274 -13.84 9.40 9.68
N ASP A 275 -14.99 9.06 10.28
CA ASP A 275 -15.35 7.75 10.84
C ASP A 275 -15.78 6.75 9.76
N TRP A 276 -14.83 5.94 9.27
CA TRP A 276 -15.09 4.97 8.20
C TRP A 276 -15.62 3.61 8.70
N ASN A 277 -16.63 3.08 7.99
CA ASN A 277 -17.04 1.67 8.05
C ASN A 277 -16.82 0.98 6.68
N ILE A 278 -16.78 -0.35 6.68
CA ILE A 278 -16.42 -1.17 5.50
C ILE A 278 -17.33 -0.91 4.29
N ALA A 279 -18.63 -0.66 4.52
CA ALA A 279 -19.59 -0.38 3.45
C ALA A 279 -19.35 1.00 2.82
N ASN A 280 -19.10 2.04 3.63
CA ASN A 280 -18.74 3.37 3.17
C ASN A 280 -17.38 3.36 2.45
N LEU A 281 -16.37 2.68 3.03
CA LEU A 281 -15.04 2.53 2.45
C LEU A 281 -15.13 1.94 1.04
N ARG A 282 -15.86 0.83 0.89
CA ARG A 282 -16.04 0.18 -0.40
C ARG A 282 -16.83 1.03 -1.39
N LYS A 283 -17.87 1.74 -0.93
CA LYS A 283 -18.66 2.66 -1.78
C LYS A 283 -17.80 3.82 -2.29
N ALA A 284 -16.87 4.33 -1.48
CA ALA A 284 -15.89 5.32 -1.93
C ALA A 284 -14.90 4.71 -2.94
N ALA A 285 -14.29 3.56 -2.62
CA ALA A 285 -13.34 2.86 -3.48
C ALA A 285 -13.91 2.55 -4.88
N LEU A 286 -15.16 2.05 -4.97
CA LEU A 286 -15.84 1.79 -6.24
C LEU A 286 -16.23 3.05 -7.00
N ARG A 287 -16.55 4.16 -6.29
CA ARG A 287 -16.86 5.46 -6.92
C ARG A 287 -15.60 6.19 -7.38
N PHE A 288 -14.45 5.93 -6.75
CA PHE A 288 -13.22 6.71 -6.92
C PHE A 288 -12.75 6.88 -8.39
N PRO A 289 -12.74 5.85 -9.26
CA PRO A 289 -12.39 6.04 -10.67
C PRO A 289 -13.26 7.06 -11.40
N SER A 290 -14.57 7.10 -11.10
CA SER A 290 -15.53 8.05 -11.69
C SER A 290 -15.38 9.49 -11.20
N LEU A 291 -14.66 9.70 -10.09
CA LEU A 291 -14.26 11.03 -9.60
C LEU A 291 -12.94 11.44 -10.28
N VAL A 292 -11.96 10.55 -10.29
CA VAL A 292 -10.66 10.76 -10.96
C VAL A 292 -10.80 10.96 -12.48
N ALA A 293 -11.80 10.35 -13.11
CA ALA A 293 -12.13 10.59 -14.52
C ALA A 293 -12.55 12.06 -14.79
N LYS A 294 -13.10 12.76 -13.79
CA LYS A 294 -13.54 14.16 -13.90
C LYS A 294 -12.47 15.15 -13.47
N THR A 295 -11.71 14.81 -12.43
CA THR A 295 -10.67 15.67 -11.84
C THR A 295 -9.40 14.87 -11.58
N PRO A 296 -8.63 14.50 -12.63
CA PRO A 296 -7.34 13.84 -12.45
C PRO A 296 -6.31 14.83 -11.88
N VAL A 297 -5.44 14.33 -11.02
CA VAL A 297 -4.33 15.06 -10.40
C VAL A 297 -3.01 14.34 -10.65
N ARG A 298 -1.88 15.04 -10.53
CA ARG A 298 -0.56 14.41 -10.61
C ARG A 298 -0.31 13.55 -9.38
N THR A 299 -0.23 12.24 -9.59
CA THR A 299 0.01 11.24 -8.54
C THR A 299 1.50 11.01 -8.33
N HIS A 300 2.24 10.85 -9.44
CA HIS A 300 3.65 10.46 -9.48
C HIS A 300 4.47 11.29 -10.48
N ALA A 301 5.74 11.47 -10.18
CA ALA A 301 6.77 11.77 -11.16
C ALA A 301 7.28 10.46 -11.77
N VAL A 302 7.52 10.46 -13.09
CA VAL A 302 8.22 9.41 -13.80
C VAL A 302 9.71 9.73 -13.74
N LEU A 303 10.48 8.78 -13.22
CA LEU A 303 11.93 8.89 -13.07
C LEU A 303 12.65 8.13 -14.17
N THR A 304 13.82 8.61 -14.57
CA THR A 304 14.66 7.97 -15.58
C THR A 304 16.12 8.08 -15.16
N LYS A 305 16.87 6.97 -15.23
CA LYS A 305 18.29 6.92 -14.84
C LYS A 305 19.12 7.68 -15.87
N TYR A 306 20.09 8.48 -15.43
CA TYR A 306 20.97 9.23 -16.34
C TYR A 306 21.70 8.34 -17.36
N THR A 307 21.99 7.09 -16.98
CA THR A 307 22.60 6.05 -17.83
C THR A 307 21.75 5.60 -19.03
N SER A 308 20.50 6.06 -19.19
CA SER A 308 19.75 5.86 -20.44
C SER A 308 20.00 6.96 -21.49
N LEU A 309 20.66 8.06 -21.14
CA LEU A 309 20.90 9.20 -22.04
C LEU A 309 22.21 9.02 -22.82
N LYS A 310 22.14 9.12 -24.15
CA LYS A 310 23.35 9.13 -25.00
C LYS A 310 24.30 10.28 -24.66
N SER A 311 23.74 11.45 -24.31
CA SER A 311 24.49 12.65 -23.91
C SER A 311 25.23 12.49 -22.58
N PHE A 312 24.77 11.62 -21.68
CA PHE A 312 25.45 11.38 -20.40
C PHE A 312 26.83 10.73 -20.58
N TYR A 313 27.00 9.90 -21.63
CA TYR A 313 28.28 9.29 -21.98
C TYR A 313 29.16 10.16 -22.88
N ALA A 314 28.69 11.34 -23.30
CA ALA A 314 29.55 12.29 -24.00
C ALA A 314 30.66 12.78 -23.07
N LYS A 315 31.84 13.08 -23.64
CA LYS A 315 32.92 13.74 -22.91
C LYS A 315 32.51 15.17 -22.63
N GLY A 316 32.75 15.63 -21.40
CA GLY A 316 32.56 17.03 -21.02
C GLY A 316 33.62 17.95 -21.63
N THR A 317 33.54 19.25 -21.31
CA THR A 317 34.56 20.26 -21.61
C THR A 317 35.96 19.82 -21.18
N ASP A 318 36.07 19.19 -20.01
CA ASP A 318 37.30 18.61 -19.44
C ASP A 318 37.84 17.36 -20.17
N GLY A 319 37.16 16.86 -21.21
CA GLY A 319 37.50 15.60 -21.89
C GLY A 319 37.25 14.31 -21.08
N LYS A 320 36.97 14.42 -19.78
CA LYS A 320 36.48 13.36 -18.88
C LYS A 320 35.06 12.92 -19.30
N THR A 321 34.72 11.65 -19.04
CA THR A 321 33.33 11.15 -19.08
C THR A 321 32.67 11.32 -17.72
N ASN A 322 31.36 11.60 -17.69
CA ASN A 322 30.61 11.66 -16.43
C ASN A 322 30.72 10.33 -15.64
N LYS A 323 30.91 10.42 -14.33
CA LYS A 323 30.90 9.24 -13.46
C LYS A 323 29.46 8.77 -13.25
N ALA A 324 29.24 7.45 -13.27
CA ALA A 324 27.93 6.87 -13.01
C ALA A 324 27.43 7.26 -11.60
N PRO A 325 26.11 7.47 -11.41
CA PRO A 325 25.54 7.68 -10.09
C PRO A 325 25.69 6.42 -9.21
N LEU A 326 25.53 6.59 -7.90
CA LEU A 326 25.46 5.47 -6.96
C LEU A 326 24.18 4.66 -7.20
N SER A 327 24.25 3.32 -7.11
CA SER A 327 23.07 2.45 -7.19
C SER A 327 22.56 2.12 -5.79
N TYR A 328 21.25 2.30 -5.58
CA TYR A 328 20.59 2.09 -4.28
C TYR A 328 19.69 0.83 -4.25
N GLU A 329 19.79 -0.06 -5.24
CA GLU A 329 18.87 -1.20 -5.39
C GLU A 329 18.92 -2.16 -4.18
N ASN A 330 20.13 -2.55 -3.73
CA ASN A 330 20.31 -3.32 -2.48
C ASN A 330 20.02 -2.46 -1.22
N ALA A 331 20.38 -1.17 -1.27
CA ALA A 331 20.20 -0.23 -0.17
C ALA A 331 18.73 -0.04 0.23
N GLY A 332 17.80 -0.07 -0.73
CA GLY A 332 16.36 -0.04 -0.46
C GLY A 332 15.92 -1.19 0.44
N VAL A 333 16.32 -2.43 0.12
CA VAL A 333 15.94 -3.64 0.86
C VAL A 333 16.43 -3.61 2.32
N TYR A 334 17.71 -3.29 2.54
CA TYR A 334 18.24 -3.17 3.91
C TYR A 334 17.57 -2.00 4.67
N THR A 335 17.29 -0.89 3.99
CA THR A 335 16.64 0.27 4.62
C THR A 335 15.17 0.02 4.99
N ALA A 336 14.45 -0.86 4.30
CA ALA A 336 13.12 -1.30 4.71
C ALA A 336 13.15 -2.04 6.07
N ILE A 337 14.17 -2.88 6.31
CA ILE A 337 14.38 -3.55 7.61
C ILE A 337 14.69 -2.52 8.71
N LEU A 338 15.56 -1.54 8.41
CA LEU A 338 15.86 -0.42 9.31
C LEU A 338 14.62 0.43 9.61
N GLN A 339 13.72 0.60 8.65
CA GLN A 339 12.48 1.37 8.78
C GLN A 339 11.51 0.71 9.75
N ASP A 340 11.24 -0.59 9.60
CA ASP A 340 10.36 -1.31 10.54
C ASP A 340 10.93 -1.26 11.96
N THR A 341 12.25 -1.44 12.10
CA THR A 341 12.99 -1.38 13.37
C THR A 341 12.89 0.01 14.01
N PHE A 342 13.04 1.09 13.23
CA PHE A 342 12.86 2.47 13.68
C PHE A 342 11.42 2.73 14.16
N LEU A 343 10.43 2.19 13.45
CA LEU A 343 9.01 2.38 13.76
C LEU A 343 8.55 1.49 14.93
N ASP A 344 9.21 0.37 15.21
CA ASP A 344 9.07 -0.34 16.48
C ASP A 344 9.56 0.51 17.65
N TYR A 345 10.78 1.05 17.55
CA TYR A 345 11.31 1.95 18.57
C TYR A 345 10.44 3.20 18.78
N LYS A 346 9.87 3.75 17.71
CA LYS A 346 8.94 4.87 17.78
C LYS A 346 7.64 4.51 18.53
N ASN A 347 7.07 3.34 18.28
CA ASN A 347 5.88 2.87 19.01
C ASN A 347 6.22 2.55 20.47
N ILE A 348 7.37 1.93 20.75
CA ILE A 348 7.87 1.71 22.12
C ILE A 348 8.04 3.05 22.86
N TYR A 349 8.53 4.10 22.19
CA TYR A 349 8.60 5.46 22.76
C TYR A 349 7.21 6.03 23.07
N LYS A 350 6.23 5.87 22.16
CA LYS A 350 4.83 6.29 22.38
C LYS A 350 4.24 5.57 23.60
N HIS A 351 4.40 4.25 23.72
CA HIS A 351 3.93 3.49 24.89
C HIS A 351 4.61 3.91 26.19
N ALA A 352 5.93 4.13 26.19
CA ALA A 352 6.67 4.58 27.37
C ALA A 352 6.22 5.97 27.86
N ARG A 353 5.83 6.87 26.94
CA ARG A 353 5.25 8.18 27.27
C ARG A 353 3.81 8.09 27.80
N LEU A 354 3.00 7.17 27.29
CA LEU A 354 1.65 6.94 27.82
C LEU A 354 1.73 6.36 29.25
N LEU A 355 2.59 5.36 29.45
CA LEU A 355 2.83 4.76 30.77
C LEU A 355 3.39 5.76 31.80
N GLU A 356 4.17 6.74 31.35
CA GLU A 356 4.63 7.84 32.21
C GLU A 356 3.47 8.72 32.68
N ALA A 357 2.55 9.10 31.78
CA ALA A 357 1.35 9.87 32.16
C ALA A 357 0.40 9.06 33.06
N ASP A 358 0.17 7.78 32.74
CA ASP A 358 -0.63 6.86 33.58
C ASP A 358 -0.11 6.75 35.03
N VAL A 359 1.20 6.95 35.24
CA VAL A 359 1.86 6.87 36.55
C VAL A 359 1.86 8.22 37.26
N ASP A 360 2.01 9.33 36.54
CA ASP A 360 1.91 10.69 37.07
C ASP A 360 0.48 11.02 37.53
N GLU A 361 -0.53 10.53 36.81
CA GLU A 361 -1.95 10.57 37.21
C GLU A 361 -2.28 9.60 38.36
N GLY A 362 -1.37 8.69 38.74
CA GLY A 362 -1.59 7.66 39.76
C GLY A 362 -2.48 6.49 39.31
N THR A 363 -2.84 6.42 38.03
CA THR A 363 -3.73 5.42 37.43
C THR A 363 -3.10 4.02 37.34
N LYS A 364 -1.78 3.91 37.25
CA LYS A 364 -1.04 2.63 37.15
C LYS A 364 0.21 2.59 38.02
N THR A 365 0.63 1.39 38.42
CA THR A 365 1.86 1.18 39.20
C THR A 365 2.96 0.53 38.36
N LEU A 366 4.24 0.84 38.61
CA LEU A 366 5.36 0.27 37.86
C LEU A 366 5.94 -0.98 38.53
N LYS A 367 6.13 -2.03 37.74
CA LYS A 367 6.93 -3.21 38.09
C LYS A 367 8.22 -3.24 37.27
N GLN A 368 9.34 -3.49 37.93
CA GLN A 368 10.62 -3.69 37.24
C GLN A 368 10.61 -5.05 36.53
N SER A 369 11.12 -5.09 35.30
CA SER A 369 11.28 -6.35 34.59
C SER A 369 12.34 -7.24 35.26
N THR A 370 12.11 -8.55 35.23
CA THR A 370 13.03 -9.59 35.67
C THR A 370 13.92 -10.14 34.54
N PHE A 371 13.84 -9.57 33.34
CA PHE A 371 14.63 -10.02 32.19
C PHE A 371 16.13 -9.76 32.39
N SER A 372 16.95 -10.77 32.11
CA SER A 372 18.41 -10.64 32.07
C SER A 372 18.94 -11.54 30.97
N GLU A 373 19.85 -10.99 30.17
CA GLU A 373 20.45 -11.63 29.01
C GLU A 373 21.96 -11.84 29.24
N THR A 374 22.61 -12.57 28.35
CA THR A 374 24.05 -12.87 28.46
C THR A 374 24.90 -11.57 28.43
N PRO A 375 25.95 -11.42 29.26
CA PRO A 375 26.72 -10.17 29.33
C PRO A 375 27.40 -9.72 28.03
N GLU A 376 27.54 -10.62 27.06
CA GLU A 376 28.26 -10.47 25.78
C GLU A 376 27.54 -9.58 24.75
N ALA A 377 26.35 -9.05 25.05
CA ALA A 377 25.65 -8.11 24.18
C ALA A 377 26.56 -6.93 23.74
N PRO A 378 26.46 -6.42 22.49
CA PRO A 378 27.28 -5.31 22.00
C PRO A 378 27.32 -4.06 22.88
N GLU A 379 28.39 -3.26 22.74
CA GLU A 379 28.51 -1.99 23.46
C GLU A 379 27.38 -1.02 23.07
N GLY A 380 26.85 -0.31 24.07
CA GLY A 380 25.69 0.58 23.90
C GLY A 380 24.32 -0.09 23.98
N HIS A 381 24.22 -1.43 23.93
CA HIS A 381 22.97 -2.14 24.19
C HIS A 381 22.57 -2.09 25.67
N VAL A 382 21.27 -2.19 25.95
CA VAL A 382 20.75 -2.28 27.33
C VAL A 382 20.99 -3.70 27.83
N LYS A 383 21.76 -3.82 28.92
CA LYS A 383 22.13 -5.10 29.56
C LYS A 383 21.44 -5.35 30.91
N LYS A 384 20.61 -4.43 31.39
CA LYS A 384 19.93 -4.48 32.70
C LYS A 384 18.56 -3.80 32.61
N PRO A 385 17.51 -4.32 33.29
CA PRO A 385 16.21 -3.67 33.35
C PRO A 385 16.28 -2.23 33.85
N PHE A 386 15.42 -1.38 33.29
CA PHE A 386 15.26 -0.02 33.80
C PHE A 386 14.51 -0.03 35.15
N PRO A 387 14.83 0.89 36.09
CA PRO A 387 14.12 1.00 37.36
C PRO A 387 12.61 1.25 37.18
N ALA A 388 11.81 0.75 38.12
CA ALA A 388 10.37 1.00 38.20
C ALA A 388 10.04 2.39 38.75
N THR A 389 10.61 3.44 38.15
CA THR A 389 10.41 4.84 38.55
C THR A 389 10.27 5.75 37.32
N LEU A 390 9.72 6.96 37.51
CA LEU A 390 9.65 7.97 36.44
C LEU A 390 11.03 8.25 35.83
N THR A 391 12.08 8.41 36.64
CA THR A 391 13.47 8.57 36.16
C THR A 391 13.99 7.33 35.40
N GLY A 392 13.46 6.13 35.71
CA GLY A 392 13.69 4.91 34.94
C GLY A 392 13.03 4.95 33.56
N LEU A 393 11.79 5.45 33.47
CA LEU A 393 11.10 5.71 32.19
C LEU A 393 11.79 6.82 31.37
N GLU A 394 12.29 7.88 32.00
CA GLU A 394 13.11 8.90 31.35
C GLU A 394 14.40 8.32 30.77
N SER A 395 15.09 7.47 31.54
CA SER A 395 16.29 6.75 31.12
C SER A 395 15.99 5.80 29.94
N ALA A 396 14.84 5.12 29.96
CA ALA A 396 14.36 4.30 28.86
C ALA A 396 14.08 5.14 27.60
N LYS A 397 13.32 6.25 27.72
CA LYS A 397 13.08 7.22 26.63
C LYS A 397 14.36 7.82 26.06
N LEU A 398 15.42 7.98 26.87
CA LEU A 398 16.74 8.40 26.38
C LEU A 398 17.42 7.29 25.57
N SER A 399 17.40 6.05 26.06
CA SER A 399 17.98 4.90 25.34
C SER A 399 17.24 4.57 24.04
N ILE A 400 15.91 4.68 24.00
CA ILE A 400 15.12 4.54 22.77
C ILE A 400 15.54 5.59 21.73
N ARG A 401 15.74 6.86 22.15
CA ARG A 401 16.25 7.92 21.28
C ARG A 401 17.67 7.64 20.78
N LYS A 402 18.55 7.03 21.59
CA LYS A 402 19.88 6.59 21.13
C LYS A 402 19.78 5.53 20.03
N MET A 403 18.90 4.53 20.17
CA MET A 403 18.70 3.48 19.17
C MET A 403 18.12 4.04 17.86
N MET A 404 17.09 4.89 17.92
CA MET A 404 16.56 5.58 16.74
C MET A 404 17.63 6.43 16.04
N ASN A 405 18.47 7.16 16.80
CA ASN A 405 19.56 7.97 16.25
C ASN A 405 20.68 7.12 15.62
N ALA A 406 20.90 5.88 16.08
CA ALA A 406 21.84 4.96 15.45
C ALA A 406 21.34 4.49 14.08
N ILE A 407 20.05 4.17 13.96
CA ILE A 407 19.41 3.83 12.68
C ILE A 407 19.49 5.00 11.69
N VAL A 408 19.21 6.24 12.14
CA VAL A 408 19.33 7.44 11.28
C VAL A 408 20.77 7.61 10.75
N LYS A 409 21.79 7.38 11.59
CA LYS A 409 23.21 7.43 11.17
C LYS A 409 23.55 6.36 10.13
N GLU A 410 23.12 5.11 10.36
CA GLU A 410 23.32 4.01 9.40
C GLU A 410 22.72 4.37 8.03
N VAL A 411 21.50 4.91 7.99
CA VAL A 411 20.87 5.40 6.75
C VAL A 411 21.65 6.57 6.13
N ASP A 412 22.20 7.49 6.92
CA ASP A 412 23.09 8.55 6.43
C ASP A 412 24.46 8.05 5.91
N GLU A 413 24.92 6.88 6.33
CA GLU A 413 26.11 6.23 5.77
C GLU A 413 25.76 5.46 4.48
N ILE A 414 24.69 4.67 4.46
CA ILE A 414 24.15 4.02 3.25
C ILE A 414 23.84 5.05 2.16
N THR A 415 23.32 6.23 2.52
CA THR A 415 23.06 7.33 1.56
C THR A 415 24.32 7.74 0.79
N LYS A 416 25.48 7.72 1.45
CA LYS A 416 26.78 8.12 0.89
C LYS A 416 27.53 6.95 0.23
N LYS A 417 27.25 5.73 0.70
CA LYS A 417 27.95 4.48 0.38
C LYS A 417 26.97 3.29 0.34
N PRO A 418 26.08 3.19 -0.66
CA PRO A 418 25.08 2.12 -0.72
C PRO A 418 25.69 0.73 -0.94
N GLU A 419 26.96 0.64 -1.34
CA GLU A 419 27.72 -0.61 -1.36
C GLU A 419 27.79 -1.30 0.02
N LEU A 420 27.72 -0.54 1.12
CA LEU A 420 27.70 -1.09 2.48
C LEU A 420 26.46 -1.97 2.71
N ALA A 421 25.32 -1.63 2.12
CA ALA A 421 24.07 -2.38 2.26
C ALA A 421 24.01 -3.67 1.42
N SER A 422 25.12 -4.08 0.80
CA SER A 422 25.22 -5.30 -0.02
C SER A 422 25.93 -6.47 0.68
N GLY A 423 26.37 -6.30 1.92
CA GLY A 423 26.94 -7.37 2.75
C GLY A 423 26.08 -7.65 3.98
N ASP A 424 26.28 -8.83 4.58
CA ASP A 424 25.63 -9.18 5.84
C ASP A 424 26.10 -8.21 6.95
N ARG A 425 25.17 -7.34 7.40
CA ARG A 425 25.39 -6.36 8.47
C ARG A 425 24.42 -6.62 9.61
N ASP A 426 24.95 -6.67 10.82
CA ASP A 426 24.15 -6.59 12.04
C ASP A 426 23.32 -5.29 12.06
N LEU A 427 22.23 -5.29 12.83
CA LEU A 427 21.45 -4.08 13.05
C LEU A 427 22.30 -3.05 13.84
N PRO A 428 22.24 -1.74 13.50
CA PRO A 428 22.98 -0.68 14.20
C PRO A 428 22.44 -0.38 15.62
N CYS A 429 21.54 -1.23 16.12
CA CYS A 429 20.80 -1.07 17.36
C CYS A 429 20.35 -2.44 17.89
N GLN A 430 20.06 -2.51 19.19
CA GLN A 430 19.46 -3.69 19.81
C GLN A 430 18.12 -4.04 19.14
N SER A 431 17.74 -5.32 19.11
CA SER A 431 16.42 -5.72 18.62
C SER A 431 15.32 -5.04 19.44
N PRO A 432 14.30 -4.39 18.83
CA PRO A 432 13.22 -3.74 19.57
C PRO A 432 12.44 -4.72 20.46
N VAL A 433 12.31 -5.98 20.02
CA VAL A 433 11.66 -7.06 20.78
C VAL A 433 12.42 -7.39 22.06
N ILE A 434 13.75 -7.45 21.99
CA ILE A 434 14.64 -7.69 23.13
C ILE A 434 14.65 -6.45 24.05
N PHE A 435 14.82 -5.25 23.47
CA PHE A 435 14.80 -4.00 24.21
C PHE A 435 13.52 -3.82 25.03
N LYS A 436 12.36 -4.18 24.47
CA LYS A 436 11.06 -4.13 25.16
C LYS A 436 11.02 -4.97 26.44
N GLN A 437 11.78 -6.07 26.54
CA GLN A 437 11.86 -6.89 27.74
C GLN A 437 12.56 -6.20 28.91
N TYR A 438 13.40 -5.18 28.66
CA TYR A 438 14.11 -4.44 29.72
C TYR A 438 13.29 -3.29 30.32
N LEU A 439 12.14 -2.95 29.74
CA LEU A 439 11.28 -1.86 30.23
C LEU A 439 10.51 -2.27 31.49
N PRO A 440 10.16 -1.32 32.38
CA PRO A 440 9.18 -1.58 33.42
C PRO A 440 7.79 -1.77 32.79
N VAL A 441 6.96 -2.57 33.44
CA VAL A 441 5.59 -2.87 33.01
C VAL A 441 4.59 -2.33 34.03
N SER A 442 3.39 -1.96 33.60
CA SER A 442 2.30 -1.59 34.51
C SER A 442 1.74 -2.82 35.24
N ILE A 443 1.43 -2.65 36.53
CA ILE A 443 0.40 -3.41 37.25
C ILE A 443 -0.76 -2.44 37.51
#